data_AF-A0A2V1C3I8-F1
#
_entry.id   AF-A0A2V1C3I8-F1
#
_cell.length_a   1.000
_cell.length_b   1.000
_cell.length_c   1.000
_cell.angle_alpha   90.00
_cell.angle_beta   90.00
_cell.angle_gamma   90.00
#
_symmetry.space_group_name_H-M   'P 1'
#
loop_
_entity.id
_entity.type
_entity.pdbx_description
1 polymer ?
#
loop_
_entity_poly.entity_id
_entity_poly.type
_entity_poly.pdbx_seq_one_letter_code
_entity_poly.pdbx_strand_id
1 'polypeptide(L)'
;MHLSLPLFALLPLTAATALTPQHIFSNPSSPSESTSRIPTSYESAVLARRILHLTGIGTLATVFPSSKSHSEGKDDGEETNEQRPQNLGGMPIGLMDYLADCESTGNPAILAITIATSFKNVAAGSNISLSLTWTPPSSSSHQYRPSFSPTTFTYSPASLPRFSLLGYLEPITPSLVDSLKLAKCFTTTHPDAKYWLPGNPIHTSEWVRLVVREVYWIGGFGDRNYIGWIPVEEWKGVKREEWEGVRLPGEEDSEENENGWMGWVRGLVRGEL
;
A
#
# COMPACT_ATOMS: atom_id res chain seq x y z
N MET A 1 58.73 -54.23 -26.57
CA MET A 1 58.80 -52.76 -26.69
C MET A 1 57.37 -52.24 -26.79
N HIS A 2 57.02 -51.31 -25.88
CA HIS A 2 55.93 -50.32 -25.84
C HIS A 2 54.70 -50.49 -26.79
N LEU A 3 53.46 -50.20 -26.42
CA LEU A 3 52.91 -49.17 -25.53
C LEU A 3 51.55 -49.62 -24.95
N SER A 4 51.33 -49.30 -23.69
CA SER A 4 49.99 -49.16 -23.10
C SER A 4 49.37 -47.84 -23.54
N LEU A 5 48.08 -47.84 -23.93
CA LEU A 5 47.29 -46.63 -24.15
C LEU A 5 46.11 -46.61 -23.15
N PRO A 6 45.88 -45.50 -22.41
CA PRO A 6 44.81 -45.42 -21.44
C PRO A 6 43.50 -44.89 -22.03
N LEU A 7 42.44 -45.26 -21.32
CA LEU A 7 41.05 -44.85 -21.42
C LEU A 7 40.88 -43.32 -21.28
N PHE A 8 40.03 -42.70 -22.11
CA PHE A 8 39.38 -41.43 -21.76
C PHE A 8 37.92 -41.45 -22.23
N ALA A 9 37.02 -41.74 -21.29
CA ALA A 9 35.60 -41.43 -21.42
C ALA A 9 35.40 -39.97 -20.98
N LEU A 10 35.02 -39.11 -21.93
CA LEU A 10 34.64 -37.72 -21.66
C LEU A 10 33.16 -37.67 -21.29
N LEU A 11 32.86 -37.44 -20.01
CA LEU A 11 31.55 -36.98 -19.56
C LEU A 11 31.48 -35.45 -19.76
N PRO A 12 30.41 -34.89 -20.35
CA PRO A 12 30.22 -33.46 -20.35
C PRO A 12 29.76 -33.00 -18.97
N LEU A 13 30.59 -32.21 -18.27
CA LEU A 13 30.17 -31.40 -17.14
C LEU A 13 29.27 -30.28 -17.69
N THR A 14 27.96 -30.40 -17.51
CA THR A 14 27.07 -29.24 -17.59
C THR A 14 27.31 -28.38 -16.36
N ALA A 15 28.17 -27.36 -16.50
CA ALA A 15 28.28 -26.30 -15.51
C ALA A 15 26.99 -25.47 -15.54
N ALA A 16 26.05 -25.80 -14.67
CA ALA A 16 24.95 -24.89 -14.35
C ALA A 16 25.58 -23.69 -13.61
N THR A 17 25.77 -22.59 -14.33
CA THR A 17 26.07 -21.30 -13.72
C THR A 17 24.88 -20.92 -12.84
N ALA A 18 24.99 -21.18 -11.54
CA ALA A 18 24.10 -20.60 -10.54
C ALA A 18 24.33 -19.09 -10.56
N LEU A 19 23.53 -18.38 -11.36
CA LEU A 19 23.38 -16.94 -11.24
C LEU A 19 22.72 -16.69 -9.88
N THR A 20 23.52 -16.40 -8.87
CA THR A 20 23.03 -15.82 -7.62
C THR A 20 22.26 -14.54 -7.98
N PRO A 21 21.02 -14.34 -7.49
CA PRO A 21 20.28 -13.11 -7.74
C PRO A 21 20.90 -12.00 -6.89
N GLN A 22 22.04 -11.48 -7.32
CA GLN A 22 22.74 -10.41 -6.63
C GLN A 22 22.14 -9.07 -7.05
N HIS A 23 21.50 -8.42 -6.08
CA HIS A 23 21.32 -6.96 -5.98
C HIS A 23 20.32 -6.24 -6.88
N ILE A 24 19.43 -6.92 -7.62
CA ILE A 24 18.39 -6.19 -8.42
C ILE A 24 17.42 -5.39 -7.52
N PHE A 25 17.23 -5.78 -6.26
CA PHE A 25 16.27 -5.15 -5.34
C PHE A 25 16.91 -4.55 -4.07
N SER A 26 18.22 -4.27 -4.07
CA SER A 26 18.91 -3.73 -2.90
C SER A 26 19.51 -2.37 -3.18
N ASN A 27 19.33 -1.41 -2.28
CA ASN A 27 19.93 -0.08 -2.41
C ASN A 27 21.47 -0.17 -2.39
N PRO A 28 22.19 0.46 -3.35
CA PRO A 28 23.65 0.54 -3.34
C PRO A 28 24.18 1.45 -2.23
N SER A 29 25.42 1.21 -1.78
CA SER A 29 26.14 2.05 -0.83
C SER A 29 26.85 3.20 -1.55
N SER A 30 26.37 4.44 -1.41
CA SER A 30 26.91 5.65 -2.09
C SER A 30 28.28 6.09 -1.54
N PRO A 31 29.21 6.68 -2.33
CA PRO A 31 29.07 8.08 -2.77
C PRO A 31 29.70 8.44 -4.16
N SER A 32 28.94 9.11 -5.04
CA SER A 32 29.49 9.97 -6.10
C SER A 32 28.47 11.01 -6.59
N GLU A 33 28.94 12.23 -6.89
CA GLU A 33 28.14 13.45 -7.07
C GLU A 33 27.39 13.56 -8.41
N SER A 34 26.10 13.91 -8.27
CA SER A 34 25.11 14.48 -9.21
C SER A 34 24.82 13.82 -10.57
N THR A 35 23.77 12.95 -10.59
CA THR A 35 22.51 13.12 -11.40
C THR A 35 21.54 11.91 -11.32
N SER A 36 21.53 11.13 -10.24
CA SER A 36 20.37 10.25 -9.89
C SER A 36 20.50 9.68 -8.49
N ARG A 37 19.89 10.37 -7.52
CA ARG A 37 19.82 9.92 -6.13
C ARG A 37 18.56 9.06 -5.95
N ILE A 38 18.71 7.91 -5.30
CA ILE A 38 17.56 7.11 -4.84
C ILE A 38 16.87 7.87 -3.70
N PRO A 39 15.53 8.00 -3.70
CA PRO A 39 14.80 8.61 -2.60
C PRO A 39 15.14 7.96 -1.26
N THR A 40 15.21 8.77 -0.23
CA THR A 40 15.31 8.30 1.16
C THR A 40 14.00 7.62 1.59
N SER A 41 14.05 6.92 2.72
CA SER A 41 12.86 6.41 3.39
C SER A 41 11.87 7.54 3.71
N TYR A 42 12.34 8.70 4.14
CA TYR A 42 11.50 9.85 4.45
C TYR A 42 10.85 10.44 3.19
N GLU A 43 11.61 10.67 2.11
CA GLU A 43 11.04 11.13 0.83
C GLU A 43 9.99 10.13 0.30
N SER A 44 10.22 8.83 0.51
CA SER A 44 9.25 7.78 0.18
C SER A 44 8.01 7.82 1.08
N ALA A 45 8.16 8.19 2.37
CA ALA A 45 7.05 8.39 3.29
C ALA A 45 6.16 9.56 2.83
N VAL A 46 6.76 10.65 2.35
CA VAL A 46 6.03 11.80 1.79
C VAL A 46 5.19 11.38 0.56
N LEU A 47 5.77 10.59 -0.36
CA LEU A 47 5.05 10.04 -1.50
C LEU A 47 3.91 9.10 -1.06
N ALA A 48 4.17 8.23 -0.08
CA ALA A 48 3.16 7.32 0.47
C ALA A 48 1.98 8.08 1.11
N ARG A 49 2.23 9.17 1.83
CA ARG A 49 1.19 10.05 2.38
C ARG A 49 0.38 10.73 1.28
N ARG A 50 1.02 11.14 0.18
CA ARG A 50 0.29 11.66 -0.99
C ARG A 50 -0.64 10.60 -1.60
N ILE A 51 -0.19 9.36 -1.74
CA ILE A 51 -1.04 8.26 -2.24
C ILE A 51 -2.21 7.99 -1.29
N LEU A 52 -1.95 7.98 0.03
CA LEU A 52 -2.99 7.78 1.04
C LEU A 52 -4.09 8.83 0.91
N HIS A 53 -3.69 10.09 0.74
CA HIS A 53 -4.62 11.21 0.59
C HIS A 53 -5.48 11.11 -0.69
N LEU A 54 -4.88 10.71 -1.81
CA LEU A 54 -5.55 10.73 -3.12
C LEU A 54 -6.37 9.49 -3.45
N THR A 55 -6.02 8.32 -2.92
CA THR A 55 -6.61 7.05 -3.39
C THR A 55 -7.97 6.75 -2.76
N GLY A 56 -8.14 7.01 -1.46
CA GLY A 56 -9.40 6.78 -0.73
C GLY A 56 -9.85 5.31 -0.57
N ILE A 57 -9.32 4.38 -1.36
CA ILE A 57 -9.63 2.95 -1.30
C ILE A 57 -8.36 2.13 -1.18
N GLY A 58 -8.42 0.99 -0.50
CA GLY A 58 -7.28 0.09 -0.39
C GLY A 58 -7.70 -1.30 0.04
N THR A 59 -6.76 -2.23 0.04
CA THR A 59 -7.01 -3.63 0.41
C THR A 59 -6.60 -3.88 1.86
N LEU A 60 -7.57 -4.15 2.72
CA LEU A 60 -7.34 -4.65 4.07
C LEU A 60 -7.11 -6.16 4.02
N ALA A 61 -6.00 -6.62 4.60
CA ALA A 61 -5.73 -8.02 4.80
C ALA A 61 -5.79 -8.39 6.28
N THR A 62 -6.55 -9.44 6.59
CA THR A 62 -6.75 -9.99 7.93
C THR A 62 -6.66 -11.50 7.87
N VAL A 63 -6.56 -12.15 9.03
CA VAL A 63 -6.43 -13.61 9.15
C VAL A 63 -7.66 -14.15 9.87
N PHE A 64 -8.22 -15.24 9.34
CA PHE A 64 -9.30 -15.92 10.03
C PHE A 64 -8.81 -16.46 11.38
N PRO A 65 -9.54 -16.23 12.49
CA PRO A 65 -9.16 -16.77 13.78
C PRO A 65 -9.07 -18.30 13.71
N SER A 66 -8.09 -18.87 14.40
CA SER A 66 -8.03 -20.33 14.56
C SER A 66 -9.31 -20.80 15.22
N SER A 67 -9.93 -21.86 14.68
CA SER A 67 -11.10 -22.48 15.29
C SER A 67 -10.75 -22.83 16.73
N LYS A 68 -11.33 -22.12 17.72
CA LYS A 68 -11.42 -22.71 19.04
C LYS A 68 -12.23 -23.99 18.83
N SER A 69 -11.61 -25.13 19.13
CA SER A 69 -12.24 -26.45 19.15
C SER A 69 -13.71 -26.31 19.53
N HIS A 70 -14.62 -26.82 18.71
CA HIS A 70 -16.04 -26.93 18.98
C HIS A 70 -16.32 -27.08 20.47
N SER A 71 -16.59 -25.98 21.16
CA SER A 71 -17.25 -26.03 22.45
C SER A 71 -18.72 -26.13 22.09
N GLU A 72 -19.20 -27.37 22.04
CA GLU A 72 -20.61 -27.65 22.32
C GLU A 72 -20.93 -26.98 23.66
N GLY A 73 -21.50 -25.79 23.60
CA GLY A 73 -21.77 -24.98 24.76
C GLY A 73 -22.60 -23.78 24.35
N LYS A 74 -23.92 -23.90 24.51
CA LYS A 74 -24.81 -22.76 24.66
C LYS A 74 -24.22 -21.79 25.70
N ASP A 75 -23.87 -20.58 25.28
CA ASP A 75 -24.34 -19.30 25.85
C ASP A 75 -23.45 -18.12 25.41
N ASP A 76 -24.13 -17.07 24.98
CA ASP A 76 -23.81 -15.65 25.14
C ASP A 76 -22.48 -15.12 24.60
N GLY A 77 -22.42 -14.92 23.28
CA GLY A 77 -21.42 -14.04 22.68
C GLY A 77 -21.46 -14.04 21.16
N GLU A 78 -22.44 -13.34 20.57
CA GLU A 78 -22.50 -12.90 19.16
C GLU A 78 -21.76 -13.83 18.18
N GLU A 79 -22.19 -15.09 18.11
CA GLU A 79 -21.72 -16.01 17.09
C GLU A 79 -22.10 -15.41 15.73
N THR A 80 -21.09 -15.11 14.92
CA THR A 80 -21.31 -14.61 13.57
C THR A 80 -22.18 -15.62 12.84
N ASN A 81 -23.44 -15.29 12.53
CA ASN A 81 -24.38 -16.04 11.68
C ASN A 81 -23.86 -16.25 10.23
N GLU A 82 -22.55 -16.14 10.02
CA GLU A 82 -21.86 -16.29 8.77
C GLU A 82 -21.53 -17.77 8.57
N GLN A 83 -22.14 -18.38 7.56
CA GLN A 83 -21.89 -19.77 7.20
C GLN A 83 -20.50 -19.90 6.55
N ARG A 84 -19.46 -19.96 7.38
CA ARG A 84 -18.07 -20.07 6.94
C ARG A 84 -17.70 -21.50 6.58
N PRO A 85 -16.93 -21.74 5.51
CA PRO A 85 -16.26 -23.01 5.28
C PRO A 85 -15.44 -23.45 6.49
N GLN A 86 -15.36 -24.76 6.71
CA GLN A 86 -14.52 -25.33 7.77
C GLN A 86 -13.03 -25.12 7.46
N ASN A 87 -12.19 -25.10 8.50
CA ASN A 87 -10.72 -25.07 8.41
C ASN A 87 -10.11 -23.81 7.76
N LEU A 88 -10.75 -22.65 7.92
CA LEU A 88 -10.18 -21.37 7.49
C LEU A 88 -9.16 -20.77 8.47
N GLY A 89 -9.02 -21.31 9.68
CA GLY A 89 -8.13 -20.76 10.71
C GLY A 89 -6.69 -20.55 10.22
N GLY A 90 -6.17 -19.34 10.39
CA GLY A 90 -4.83 -18.96 9.91
C GLY A 90 -4.75 -18.56 8.44
N MET A 91 -5.82 -18.73 7.65
CA MET A 91 -5.87 -18.28 6.26
C MET A 91 -6.04 -16.76 6.20
N PRO A 92 -5.22 -16.04 5.40
CA PRO A 92 -5.43 -14.62 5.17
C PRO A 92 -6.56 -14.37 4.17
N ILE A 93 -7.25 -13.25 4.31
CA ILE A 93 -8.20 -12.72 3.33
C ILE A 93 -7.93 -11.23 3.13
N GLY A 94 -7.88 -10.82 1.86
CA GLY A 94 -7.74 -9.41 1.45
C GLY A 94 -9.04 -8.92 0.83
N LEU A 95 -9.62 -7.83 1.36
CA LEU A 95 -10.84 -7.20 0.86
C LEU A 95 -10.62 -5.70 0.68
N MET A 96 -11.33 -5.08 -0.26
CA MET A 96 -11.28 -3.63 -0.47
C MET A 96 -12.17 -2.92 0.54
N ASP A 97 -11.68 -1.85 1.14
CA ASP A 97 -12.43 -0.99 2.07
C ASP A 97 -12.16 0.50 1.82
N TYR A 98 -13.10 1.34 2.24
CA TYR A 98 -13.00 2.80 2.16
C TYR A 98 -12.16 3.35 3.32
N LEU A 99 -11.27 4.29 3.00
CA LEU A 99 -10.44 5.00 3.96
C LEU A 99 -10.29 6.48 3.58
N ALA A 100 -9.89 7.31 4.54
CA ALA A 100 -9.58 8.72 4.29
C ALA A 100 -8.48 9.24 5.23
N ASP A 101 -7.63 10.14 4.73
CA ASP A 101 -6.60 10.84 5.52
C ASP A 101 -7.22 12.03 6.28
N CYS A 102 -8.09 11.72 7.24
CA CYS A 102 -8.83 12.72 8.03
C CYS A 102 -8.17 13.10 9.36
N GLU A 103 -7.14 12.37 9.79
CA GLU A 103 -6.39 12.63 11.01
C GLU A 103 -5.02 13.24 10.69
N SER A 104 -4.47 14.05 11.61
CA SER A 104 -3.15 14.67 11.40
C SER A 104 -1.97 13.72 11.65
N THR A 105 -2.21 12.56 12.26
CA THR A 105 -1.19 11.62 12.75
C THR A 105 -0.64 10.67 11.67
N GLY A 106 -1.21 10.70 10.46
CA GLY A 106 -0.91 9.74 9.39
C GLY A 106 -1.58 8.38 9.58
N ASN A 107 -2.48 8.25 10.55
CA ASN A 107 -3.37 7.09 10.66
C ASN A 107 -4.59 7.33 9.79
N PRO A 108 -4.92 6.46 8.82
CA PRO A 108 -6.14 6.62 8.05
C PRO A 108 -7.36 6.28 8.91
N ALA A 109 -8.39 7.10 8.75
CA ALA A 109 -9.72 6.80 9.24
C ALA A 109 -10.39 5.81 8.29
N ILE A 110 -11.09 4.82 8.84
CA ILE A 110 -11.82 3.78 8.13
C ILE A 110 -13.26 3.78 8.64
N LEU A 111 -14.20 3.63 7.71
CA LEU A 111 -15.61 3.42 8.04
C LEU A 111 -15.85 1.90 8.12
N ALA A 112 -15.75 1.35 9.33
CA ALA A 112 -15.87 -0.08 9.55
C ALA A 112 -17.33 -0.52 9.50
N ILE A 113 -17.69 -1.33 8.49
CA ILE A 113 -19.01 -1.97 8.43
C ILE A 113 -18.90 -3.33 9.12
N THR A 114 -19.45 -3.47 10.32
CA THR A 114 -19.16 -4.60 11.22
C THR A 114 -19.60 -5.97 10.67
N ILE A 115 -20.47 -5.99 9.66
CA ILE A 115 -20.87 -7.22 8.95
C ILE A 115 -19.75 -7.80 8.07
N ALA A 116 -18.76 -7.00 7.66
CA ALA A 116 -17.71 -7.45 6.76
C ALA A 116 -16.65 -8.32 7.45
N THR A 117 -16.14 -9.32 6.73
CA THR A 117 -15.21 -10.32 7.26
C THR A 117 -13.92 -9.71 7.82
N SER A 118 -13.39 -8.64 7.21
CA SER A 118 -12.21 -7.92 7.71
C SER A 118 -12.37 -7.49 9.17
N PHE A 119 -13.48 -6.82 9.49
CA PHE A 119 -13.72 -6.29 10.84
C PHE A 119 -14.09 -7.39 11.83
N LYS A 120 -14.79 -8.44 11.39
CA LYS A 120 -15.04 -9.64 12.23
C LYS A 120 -13.74 -10.35 12.61
N ASN A 121 -12.80 -10.46 11.67
CA ASN A 121 -11.48 -11.05 11.94
C ASN A 121 -10.68 -10.20 12.93
N VAL A 122 -10.68 -8.87 12.76
CA VAL A 122 -10.02 -7.97 13.72
C VAL A 122 -10.65 -8.05 15.11
N ALA A 123 -11.98 -8.05 15.20
CA ALA A 123 -12.70 -8.23 16.47
C ALA A 123 -12.35 -9.57 17.15
N ALA A 124 -12.07 -10.61 16.36
CA ALA A 124 -11.60 -11.91 16.84
C ALA A 124 -10.09 -11.97 17.15
N GLY A 125 -9.37 -10.84 17.09
CA GLY A 125 -7.96 -10.72 17.45
C GLY A 125 -6.97 -10.77 16.28
N SER A 126 -7.43 -10.66 15.03
CA SER A 126 -6.53 -10.57 13.88
C SER A 126 -5.78 -9.23 13.86
N ASN A 127 -4.48 -9.28 13.60
CA ASN A 127 -3.75 -8.12 13.10
C ASN A 127 -4.28 -7.73 11.70
N ILE A 128 -3.97 -6.51 11.27
CA ILE A 128 -4.43 -5.98 9.99
C ILE A 128 -3.31 -5.27 9.24
N SER A 129 -3.32 -5.39 7.93
CA SER A 129 -2.52 -4.55 7.04
C SER A 129 -3.39 -3.90 5.98
N LEU A 130 -3.09 -2.66 5.61
CA LEU A 130 -3.71 -1.93 4.51
C LEU A 130 -2.70 -1.79 3.37
N SER A 131 -3.04 -2.28 2.19
CA SER A 131 -2.23 -2.13 0.98
C SER A 131 -2.84 -1.07 0.06
N LEU A 132 -2.00 -0.15 -0.42
CA LEU A 132 -2.37 0.94 -1.32
C LEU A 132 -1.44 0.92 -2.54
N THR A 133 -1.98 1.26 -3.70
CA THR A 133 -1.22 1.38 -4.95
C THR A 133 -1.66 2.65 -5.66
N TRP A 134 -0.69 3.45 -6.08
CA TRP A 134 -1.00 4.63 -6.88
C TRP A 134 -1.56 4.21 -8.25
N THR A 135 -2.71 4.78 -8.62
CA THR A 135 -3.28 4.61 -9.97
C THR A 135 -3.70 5.98 -10.48
N PRO A 136 -3.04 6.53 -11.52
CA PRO A 136 -3.36 7.84 -12.07
C PRO A 136 -4.81 7.89 -12.60
N PRO A 137 -5.55 8.99 -12.38
CA PRO A 137 -6.94 9.12 -12.85
C PRO A 137 -7.13 8.88 -14.37
N SER A 138 -6.17 9.33 -15.19
CA SER A 138 -6.20 9.23 -16.66
C SER A 138 -5.79 7.84 -17.21
N SER A 139 -5.35 6.92 -16.35
CA SER A 139 -4.90 5.57 -16.77
C SER A 139 -6.02 4.67 -17.34
N SER A 140 -7.28 5.10 -17.23
CA SER A 140 -8.45 4.45 -17.82
C SER A 140 -8.62 4.72 -19.33
N SER A 141 -7.87 5.66 -19.91
CA SER A 141 -7.93 5.95 -21.34
C SER A 141 -6.85 5.22 -22.12
N HIS A 142 -7.28 4.24 -22.91
CA HIS A 142 -6.57 3.68 -24.05
C HIS A 142 -6.23 4.77 -25.08
N GLN A 143 -5.22 5.59 -24.82
CA GLN A 143 -4.63 6.45 -25.84
C GLN A 143 -3.11 6.38 -25.89
N TYR A 144 -2.55 5.22 -25.54
CA TYR A 144 -1.24 4.87 -26.06
C TYR A 144 -1.43 4.24 -27.45
N ARG A 145 -1.53 5.08 -28.49
CA ARG A 145 -1.34 4.60 -29.86
C ARG A 145 0.09 4.03 -29.93
N PRO A 146 0.31 2.79 -30.40
CA PRO A 146 1.65 2.31 -30.67
C PRO A 146 2.14 3.06 -31.91
N SER A 147 2.66 4.27 -31.72
CA SER A 147 3.56 4.85 -32.69
C SER A 147 4.81 3.99 -32.65
N PHE A 148 5.28 3.55 -33.81
CA PHE A 148 6.48 2.75 -34.02
C PHE A 148 7.76 3.54 -33.64
N SER A 149 7.82 4.06 -32.41
CA SER A 149 9.02 4.56 -31.77
C SER A 149 9.61 3.44 -30.92
N PRO A 150 10.93 3.17 -30.95
CA PRO A 150 11.55 2.09 -30.17
C PRO A 150 11.50 2.29 -28.64
N THR A 151 10.85 3.35 -28.15
CA THR A 151 10.93 3.84 -26.77
C THR A 151 9.58 3.97 -26.06
N THR A 152 8.52 3.35 -26.59
CA THR A 152 7.18 3.44 -26.01
C THR A 152 6.99 2.46 -24.84
N PHE A 153 7.41 2.86 -23.64
CA PHE A 153 7.09 2.11 -22.42
C PHE A 153 5.57 2.09 -22.22
N THR A 154 4.98 0.89 -22.29
CA THR A 154 3.55 0.66 -22.01
C THR A 154 3.29 0.84 -20.51
N TYR A 155 2.18 1.49 -20.15
CA TYR A 155 1.72 1.59 -18.77
C TYR A 155 1.69 0.22 -18.10
N SER A 156 2.30 0.10 -16.92
CA SER A 156 2.24 -1.09 -16.08
C SER A 156 1.88 -0.69 -14.66
N PRO A 157 0.75 -1.15 -14.08
CA PRO A 157 0.44 -0.89 -12.67
C PRO A 157 1.56 -1.32 -11.72
N ALA A 158 2.34 -2.35 -12.09
CA ALA A 158 3.46 -2.83 -11.29
C ALA A 158 4.68 -1.89 -11.33
N SER A 159 4.76 -0.97 -12.31
CA SER A 159 5.82 0.04 -12.35
C SER A 159 5.51 1.27 -11.51
N LEU A 160 4.31 1.36 -10.92
CA LEU A 160 3.90 2.47 -10.07
C LEU A 160 4.16 2.21 -8.59
N PRO A 161 4.28 3.27 -7.77
CA PRO A 161 4.51 3.11 -6.35
C PRO A 161 3.34 2.44 -5.61
N ARG A 162 3.69 1.60 -4.65
CA ARG A 162 2.75 0.89 -3.78
C ARG A 162 3.36 0.64 -2.41
N PHE A 163 2.51 0.55 -1.40
CA PHE A 163 2.96 0.37 -0.02
C PHE A 163 1.93 -0.33 0.83
N SER A 164 2.39 -0.83 1.98
CA SER A 164 1.52 -1.42 2.99
C SER A 164 1.76 -0.77 4.35
N LEU A 165 0.66 -0.45 5.03
CA LEU A 165 0.62 -0.04 6.42
C LEU A 165 0.21 -1.24 7.27
N LEU A 166 1.00 -1.59 8.27
CA LEU A 166 0.69 -2.69 9.18
C LEU A 166 0.41 -2.13 10.57
N GLY A 167 -0.60 -2.66 11.24
CA GLY A 167 -1.04 -2.09 12.51
C GLY A 167 -2.22 -2.81 13.14
N TYR A 168 -3.03 -2.03 13.85
CA TYR A 168 -4.24 -2.46 14.53
C TYR A 168 -5.33 -1.40 14.40
N LEU A 169 -6.59 -1.83 14.51
CA LEU A 169 -7.72 -0.90 14.54
C LEU A 169 -8.00 -0.44 15.96
N GLU A 170 -8.25 0.85 16.10
CA GLU A 170 -8.68 1.46 17.35
C GLU A 170 -9.98 2.24 17.09
N PRO A 171 -11.04 2.05 17.90
CA PRO A 171 -12.27 2.84 17.76
C PRO A 171 -11.98 4.34 17.92
N ILE A 172 -12.57 5.15 17.06
CA ILE A 172 -12.58 6.61 17.22
C ILE A 172 -13.85 6.95 17.99
N THR A 173 -13.70 7.52 19.19
CA THR A 173 -14.82 8.04 20.00
C THR A 173 -14.82 9.56 19.97
N PRO A 174 -15.24 10.19 18.86
CA PRO A 174 -15.16 11.63 18.72
C PRO A 174 -16.22 12.35 19.57
N SER A 175 -15.94 13.60 19.93
CA SER A 175 -16.99 14.52 20.38
C SER A 175 -18.04 14.70 19.27
N LEU A 176 -19.24 15.20 19.57
CA LEU A 176 -20.25 15.46 18.54
C LEU A 176 -19.70 16.35 17.41
N VAL A 177 -18.95 17.39 17.77
CA VAL A 177 -18.33 18.32 16.81
C VAL A 177 -17.28 17.61 15.96
N ASP A 178 -16.43 16.78 16.56
CA ASP A 178 -15.38 16.09 15.82
C ASP A 178 -15.94 14.95 14.97
N SER A 179 -17.07 14.35 15.38
CA SER A 179 -17.80 13.37 14.57
C SER A 179 -18.31 13.99 13.28
N LEU A 180 -18.88 15.21 13.36
CA LEU A 180 -19.32 15.95 12.18
C LEU A 180 -18.17 16.35 11.25
N LYS A 181 -17.02 16.76 11.82
CA LYS A 181 -15.81 17.06 11.04
C LYS A 181 -15.29 15.80 10.34
N LEU A 182 -15.24 14.68 11.04
CA LEU A 182 -14.80 13.40 10.50
C LEU A 182 -15.72 12.94 9.38
N ALA A 183 -17.03 12.98 9.59
CA ALA A 183 -18.03 12.67 8.57
C ALA A 183 -17.88 13.57 7.33
N LYS A 184 -17.72 14.89 7.52
CA LYS A 184 -17.50 15.84 6.41
C LYS A 184 -16.22 15.53 5.64
N CYS A 185 -15.12 15.29 6.33
CA CYS A 185 -13.85 14.94 5.70
C CYS A 185 -13.98 13.63 4.91
N PHE A 186 -14.49 12.57 5.56
CA PHE A 186 -14.61 11.25 4.94
C PHE A 186 -15.51 11.27 3.71
N THR A 187 -16.63 11.99 3.77
CA THR A 187 -17.56 12.13 2.63
C THR A 187 -17.07 13.06 1.53
N THR A 188 -16.01 13.84 1.78
CA THR A 188 -15.30 14.57 0.71
C THR A 188 -14.52 13.59 -0.16
N THR A 189 -13.90 12.58 0.45
CA THR A 189 -13.24 11.46 -0.27
C THR A 189 -14.26 10.48 -0.85
N HIS A 190 -15.33 10.18 -0.11
CA HIS A 190 -16.36 9.18 -0.47
C HIS A 190 -17.77 9.78 -0.42
N PRO A 191 -18.23 10.48 -1.47
CA PRO A 191 -19.53 11.16 -1.47
C PRO A 191 -20.74 10.23 -1.29
N ASP A 192 -20.59 8.97 -1.66
CA ASP A 192 -21.58 7.90 -1.49
C ASP A 192 -21.67 7.43 -0.03
N ALA A 193 -20.58 7.48 0.74
CA ALA A 193 -20.54 7.03 2.14
C ALA A 193 -21.53 7.73 3.08
N LYS A 194 -22.05 8.90 2.70
CA LYS A 194 -23.12 9.62 3.43
C LYS A 194 -24.34 8.75 3.74
N TYR A 195 -24.58 7.70 2.95
CA TYR A 195 -25.72 6.81 3.14
C TYR A 195 -25.51 5.72 4.20
N TRP A 196 -24.27 5.45 4.63
CA TRP A 196 -23.95 4.39 5.61
C TRP A 196 -22.97 4.86 6.69
N LEU A 197 -22.99 6.15 7.01
CA LEU A 197 -22.29 6.69 8.19
C LEU A 197 -22.85 6.09 9.49
N PRO A 198 -22.09 6.16 10.60
CA PRO A 198 -22.55 5.63 11.89
C PRO A 198 -23.90 6.20 12.30
N GLY A 199 -24.78 5.33 12.81
CA GLY A 199 -26.18 5.65 13.09
C GLY A 199 -27.16 5.26 11.97
N ASN A 200 -26.69 4.65 10.87
CA ASN A 200 -27.56 4.06 9.85
C ASN A 200 -28.36 2.85 10.42
N PRO A 201 -29.67 2.72 10.09
CA PRO A 201 -30.53 1.66 10.64
C PRO A 201 -30.44 0.28 9.97
N ILE A 202 -29.74 0.14 8.83
CA ILE A 202 -29.65 -1.10 8.05
C ILE A 202 -28.43 -1.92 8.47
N HIS A 203 -27.26 -1.29 8.48
CA HIS A 203 -26.00 -1.92 8.88
C HIS A 203 -25.27 -1.00 9.85
N THR A 204 -24.75 -1.59 10.94
CA THR A 204 -23.92 -0.89 11.90
C THR A 204 -22.58 -0.57 11.27
N SER A 205 -22.25 0.72 11.24
CA SER A 205 -20.92 1.21 10.88
C SER A 205 -20.32 2.02 12.03
N GLU A 206 -19.00 1.95 12.14
CA GLU A 206 -18.23 2.58 13.21
C GLU A 206 -17.02 3.31 12.63
N TRP A 207 -16.62 4.40 13.29
CA TRP A 207 -15.36 5.05 12.99
C TRP A 207 -14.23 4.30 13.67
N VAL A 208 -13.26 3.85 12.88
CA VAL A 208 -12.03 3.25 13.41
C VAL A 208 -10.82 3.91 12.76
N ARG A 209 -9.71 3.97 13.49
CA ARG A 209 -8.42 4.36 12.93
C ARG A 209 -7.54 3.14 12.76
N LEU A 210 -6.78 3.09 11.67
CA LEU A 210 -5.65 2.18 11.58
C LEU A 210 -4.44 2.84 12.24
N VAL A 211 -4.09 2.39 13.45
CA VAL A 211 -2.85 2.84 14.11
C VAL A 211 -1.68 2.16 13.43
N VAL A 212 -0.95 2.94 12.63
CA VAL A 212 0.20 2.47 11.86
C VAL A 212 1.37 2.17 12.80
N ARG A 213 1.89 0.93 12.70
CA ARG A 213 3.08 0.47 13.42
C ARG A 213 4.27 0.28 12.49
N GLU A 214 4.04 -0.26 11.30
CA GLU A 214 5.09 -0.50 10.32
C GLU A 214 4.64 -0.06 8.94
N VAL A 215 5.60 0.36 8.11
CA VAL A 215 5.34 0.82 6.75
C VAL A 215 6.33 0.14 5.81
N TYR A 216 5.83 -0.52 4.77
CA TYR A 216 6.66 -1.14 3.74
C TYR A 216 6.37 -0.52 2.37
N TRP A 217 7.40 -0.06 1.68
CA TRP A 217 7.30 0.73 0.45
C TRP A 217 7.97 0.05 -0.73
N ILE A 218 7.37 0.20 -1.92
CA ILE A 218 7.94 -0.14 -3.22
C ILE A 218 7.71 1.05 -4.15
N GLY A 219 8.78 1.74 -4.57
CA GLY A 219 8.66 2.95 -5.40
C GLY A 219 8.29 2.71 -6.87
N GLY A 220 8.30 1.47 -7.35
CA GLY A 220 8.00 1.11 -8.74
C GLY A 220 9.17 0.44 -9.45
N PHE A 221 9.14 0.43 -10.78
CA PHE A 221 10.21 -0.16 -11.60
C PHE A 221 11.38 0.81 -11.81
N GLY A 222 12.54 0.25 -12.17
CA GLY A 222 13.79 0.99 -12.34
C GLY A 222 14.78 0.69 -11.22
N ASP A 223 16.05 1.04 -11.44
CA ASP A 223 17.16 0.86 -10.51
C ASP A 223 17.27 2.01 -9.47
N ARG A 224 16.30 2.94 -9.48
CA ARG A 224 16.39 4.25 -8.81
C ARG A 224 15.24 4.56 -7.86
N ASN A 225 14.58 3.54 -7.34
CA ASN A 225 13.47 3.68 -6.41
C ASN A 225 13.81 3.08 -5.05
N TYR A 226 13.38 3.73 -3.98
CA TYR A 226 13.45 3.13 -2.66
C TYR A 226 12.54 1.91 -2.60
N ILE A 227 13.05 0.82 -2.04
CA ILE A 227 12.28 -0.36 -1.68
C ILE A 227 12.71 -0.76 -0.27
N GLY A 228 11.75 -0.85 0.64
CA GLY A 228 12.06 -1.27 2.01
C GLY A 228 11.11 -0.71 3.05
N TRP A 229 11.48 -0.96 4.29
CA TRP A 229 10.77 -0.48 5.47
C TRP A 229 10.99 1.01 5.66
N ILE A 230 9.95 1.75 5.97
CA ILE A 230 10.02 3.16 6.37
C ILE A 230 9.85 3.20 7.90
N PRO A 231 10.79 3.81 8.65
CA PRO A 231 10.63 3.99 10.09
C PRO A 231 9.30 4.67 10.42
N VAL A 232 8.56 4.13 11.39
CA VAL A 232 7.23 4.64 11.74
C VAL A 232 7.25 6.12 12.20
N GLU A 233 8.36 6.56 12.79
CA GLU A 233 8.55 7.96 13.19
C GLU A 233 8.71 8.89 11.99
N GLU A 234 9.30 8.42 10.89
CA GLU A 234 9.33 9.17 9.63
C GLU A 234 7.92 9.30 9.05
N TRP A 235 7.14 8.21 9.02
CA TRP A 235 5.74 8.22 8.58
C TRP A 235 4.87 9.21 9.36
N LYS A 236 4.96 9.17 10.69
CA LYS A 236 4.24 10.09 11.59
C LYS A 236 4.75 11.52 11.48
N GLY A 237 6.02 11.71 11.13
CA GLY A 237 6.67 13.01 11.00
C GLY A 237 6.26 13.80 9.75
N VAL A 238 5.77 13.12 8.71
CA VAL A 238 5.34 13.77 7.47
C VAL A 238 4.19 14.73 7.72
N LYS A 239 4.38 15.98 7.28
CA LYS A 239 3.40 17.06 7.37
C LYS A 239 2.58 17.19 6.10
N ARG A 240 1.44 17.87 6.23
CA ARG A 240 0.52 18.14 5.13
C ARG A 240 1.21 18.87 3.97
N GLU A 241 1.95 19.92 4.29
CA GLU A 241 2.56 20.80 3.31
C GLU A 241 3.62 20.07 2.47
N GLU A 242 4.23 19.03 3.04
CA GLU A 242 5.23 18.21 2.35
C GLU A 242 4.58 17.31 1.30
N TRP A 243 3.53 16.56 1.68
CA TRP A 243 2.88 15.68 0.72
C TRP A 243 2.03 16.45 -0.29
N GLU A 244 1.51 17.64 0.05
CA GLU A 244 0.85 18.55 -0.90
C GLU A 244 1.83 19.08 -1.97
N GLY A 245 3.09 19.28 -1.58
CA GLY A 245 4.15 19.85 -2.42
C GLY A 245 4.81 18.89 -3.41
N VAL A 246 4.62 17.56 -3.29
CA VAL A 246 5.16 16.57 -4.23
C VAL A 246 4.13 16.18 -5.29
N ARG A 247 4.54 15.46 -6.34
CA ARG A 247 3.62 14.88 -7.35
C ARG A 247 3.96 13.43 -7.60
N LEU A 248 2.92 12.63 -7.82
CA LEU A 248 3.06 11.24 -8.23
C LEU A 248 3.11 11.13 -9.77
N PRO A 249 3.70 10.05 -10.31
CA PRO A 249 3.73 9.86 -11.76
C PRO A 249 2.32 9.88 -12.38
N GLY A 250 2.09 10.71 -13.39
CA GLY A 250 0.79 10.82 -14.07
C GLY A 250 -0.30 11.56 -13.27
N GLU A 251 0.06 12.19 -12.16
CA GLU A 251 -0.83 13.11 -11.46
C GLU A 251 -0.97 14.43 -12.24
N GLU A 252 -2.20 14.89 -12.42
CA GLU A 252 -2.47 16.18 -13.07
C GLU A 252 -2.15 17.34 -12.12
N ASP A 253 -1.60 18.42 -12.66
CA ASP A 253 -1.35 19.64 -11.88
C ASP A 253 -2.69 20.30 -11.53
N SER A 254 -2.92 20.55 -10.23
CA SER A 254 -3.97 21.49 -9.83
C SER A 254 -3.50 22.93 -10.05
N GLU A 255 -4.36 23.79 -10.60
CA GLU A 255 -4.09 25.22 -10.89
C GLU A 255 -3.56 26.01 -9.67
N GLU A 256 -3.80 25.53 -8.46
CA GLU A 256 -3.41 26.18 -7.20
C GLU A 256 -1.90 26.10 -6.90
N ASN A 257 -1.15 25.26 -7.61
CA ASN A 257 0.24 24.90 -7.25
C ASN A 257 1.33 25.39 -8.22
N GLU A 258 0.99 26.23 -9.22
CA GLU A 258 1.99 26.77 -10.16
C GLU A 258 3.06 27.67 -9.50
N ASN A 259 2.83 28.16 -8.28
CA ASN A 259 3.67 29.16 -7.61
C ASN A 259 4.48 28.64 -6.39
N GLY A 260 4.61 27.32 -6.22
CA GLY A 260 5.29 26.70 -5.06
C GLY A 260 6.81 26.58 -5.16
N TRP A 261 7.49 26.84 -4.03
CA TRP A 261 8.95 26.86 -3.78
C TRP A 261 9.78 25.58 -4.07
N MET A 262 9.19 24.51 -4.60
CA MET A 262 9.84 23.20 -4.84
C MET A 262 9.91 22.82 -6.34
N GLY A 263 10.19 23.80 -7.21
CA GLY A 263 10.36 23.57 -8.65
C GLY A 263 11.44 22.56 -9.06
N TRP A 264 12.33 22.15 -8.15
CA TRP A 264 13.42 21.21 -8.39
C TRP A 264 12.99 19.73 -8.39
N VAL A 265 11.82 19.39 -7.84
CA VAL A 265 11.25 18.02 -7.94
C VAL A 265 10.72 17.74 -9.36
N ARG A 266 10.50 18.80 -10.18
CA ARG A 266 9.98 18.68 -11.55
C ARG A 266 10.90 17.91 -12.51
N GLY A 267 12.21 17.82 -12.23
CA GLY A 267 13.18 17.12 -13.08
C GLY A 267 13.12 15.59 -12.99
N LEU A 268 12.74 15.04 -11.82
CA LEU A 268 12.72 13.59 -11.62
C LEU A 268 11.55 12.89 -12.34
N VAL A 269 10.48 13.63 -12.62
CA VAL A 269 9.21 13.11 -13.16
C VAL A 269 9.14 13.20 -14.69
N ARG A 270 9.92 14.07 -15.34
CA ARG A 270 9.87 14.25 -16.81
C ARG A 270 10.79 13.34 -17.61
N GLY A 271 11.68 12.59 -16.97
CA GLY A 271 12.67 11.79 -17.70
C GLY A 271 13.59 12.64 -18.60
N GLU A 272 13.75 13.93 -18.29
CA GLU A 272 14.65 14.85 -18.98
C GLU A 272 15.91 15.06 -18.12
N LEU A 273 16.79 14.06 -18.11
CA LEU A 273 18.25 14.15 -17.96
C LEU A 273 18.89 12.92 -18.60
#